data_AF-A0A945ZHY1-F1
#
_entry.id   AF-A0A945ZHY1-F1
#
_cell.length_a   1.000
_cell.length_b   1.000
_cell.length_c   1.000
_cell.angle_alpha   90.00
_cell.angle_beta   90.00
_cell.angle_gamma   90.00
#
_symmetry.space_group_name_H-M   'P 1'
#
loop_
_entity.id
_entity.type
_entity.pdbx_description
1 polymer ?
#
loop_
_entity_poly.entity_id
_entity_poly.type
_entity_poly.pdbx_seq_one_letter_code
_entity_poly.pdbx_strand_id
1 'polypeptide(L)'
;MNLRDFIKTIADSDVAEWELILQPTYRHRFTPVIGPEGEQLSLETDQHRMSFTYRKDIRISMAYGLIVKGNFVLPISGPLANENARTAILDLFDAGRMVHRETVLLVDRQRCLLPIPKIWSDAGCDIPIPQYNLIKLLHTLAGPPTDFDEYFETAGMRKAGGDWP
;
A
#
# COMPACT_ATOMS: atom_id res chain seq x y z
N MET A 1 8.75 4.90 -21.14
CA MET A 1 7.50 4.20 -20.84
C MET A 1 6.52 5.21 -20.26
N ASN A 2 5.25 5.21 -20.67
CA ASN A 2 4.27 6.09 -20.01
C ASN A 2 3.84 5.48 -18.66
N LEU A 3 3.15 6.26 -17.83
CA LEU A 3 2.78 5.82 -16.48
C LEU A 3 1.83 4.61 -16.48
N ARG A 4 0.89 4.54 -17.42
CA ARG A 4 -0.08 3.43 -17.52
C ARG A 4 0.62 2.11 -17.85
N ASP A 5 1.53 2.12 -18.81
CA ASP A 5 2.31 0.94 -19.20
C ASP A 5 3.25 0.50 -18.06
N PHE A 6 3.84 1.46 -17.34
CA PHE A 6 4.67 1.19 -16.17
C PHE A 6 3.87 0.47 -15.07
N ILE A 7 2.72 1.02 -14.70
CA ILE A 7 1.86 0.43 -13.67
C ILE A 7 1.32 -0.93 -14.12
N LYS A 8 0.90 -1.06 -15.39
CA LYS A 8 0.45 -2.34 -15.93
C LYS A 8 1.55 -3.41 -15.87
N THR A 9 2.78 -3.04 -16.17
CA THR A 9 3.95 -3.95 -16.07
C THR A 9 4.10 -4.49 -14.66
N ILE A 10 3.91 -3.65 -13.64
CA ILE A 10 3.97 -4.07 -12.23
C ILE A 10 2.73 -4.90 -11.89
N ALA A 11 1.53 -4.41 -12.16
CA ALA A 11 0.28 -5.04 -11.77
C ALA A 11 0.07 -6.44 -12.37
N ASP A 12 0.61 -6.69 -13.57
CA ASP A 12 0.52 -7.98 -14.26
C ASP A 12 1.73 -8.89 -14.04
N SER A 13 2.68 -8.48 -13.20
CA SER A 13 3.87 -9.28 -12.88
C SER A 13 3.58 -10.36 -11.84
N ASP A 14 4.38 -11.43 -11.88
CA ASP A 14 4.29 -12.52 -10.91
C ASP A 14 5.17 -12.23 -9.68
N VAL A 15 4.76 -12.77 -8.53
CA VAL A 15 5.50 -12.65 -7.26
C VAL A 15 6.96 -13.09 -7.38
N ALA A 16 7.23 -14.16 -8.13
CA ALA A 16 8.57 -14.70 -8.33
C ALA A 16 9.52 -13.74 -9.08
N GLU A 17 8.95 -12.75 -9.77
CA GLU A 17 9.69 -11.76 -10.57
C GLU A 17 10.19 -10.60 -9.71
N TRP A 18 9.89 -10.60 -8.41
CA TRP A 18 10.35 -9.61 -7.47
C TRP A 18 11.42 -10.17 -6.53
N GLU A 19 12.41 -9.34 -6.25
CA GLU A 19 13.35 -9.53 -5.16
C GLU A 19 12.91 -8.66 -3.98
N LEU A 20 12.75 -9.27 -2.81
CA LEU A 20 12.33 -8.58 -1.59
C LEU A 20 13.55 -8.16 -0.78
N ILE A 21 13.66 -6.87 -0.51
CA ILE A 21 14.73 -6.28 0.29
C ILE A 21 14.13 -5.85 1.64
N LEU A 22 14.39 -6.67 2.66
CA LEU A 22 13.91 -6.50 4.05
C LEU A 22 14.69 -5.47 4.87
N GLN A 23 15.34 -4.53 4.21
CA GLN A 23 16.15 -3.49 4.84
C GLN A 23 15.65 -2.13 4.37
N PRO A 24 15.63 -1.10 5.25
CA PRO A 24 15.32 0.24 4.82
C PRO A 24 16.40 0.73 3.85
N THR A 25 16.03 0.93 2.59
CA THR A 25 16.96 1.42 1.55
C THR A 25 17.00 2.95 1.49
N TYR A 26 15.93 3.63 1.93
CA TYR A 26 15.82 5.09 2.02
C TYR A 26 15.12 5.54 3.31
N ARG A 27 15.71 6.49 4.04
CA ARG A 27 15.19 7.07 5.30
C ARG A 27 14.40 8.34 4.99
N HIS A 28 13.14 8.43 5.44
CA HIS A 28 12.26 9.56 5.09
C HIS A 28 12.40 10.73 6.07
N ARG A 29 12.34 10.46 7.38
CA ARG A 29 12.41 11.50 8.42
C ARG A 29 12.89 10.92 9.75
N PHE A 30 13.61 11.74 10.52
CA PHE A 30 13.84 11.53 11.95
C PHE A 30 12.95 12.50 12.74
N THR A 31 12.19 11.98 13.70
CA THR A 31 11.37 12.79 14.60
C THR A 31 11.85 12.53 16.02
N PRO A 32 12.33 13.55 16.75
CA PRO A 32 12.66 13.37 18.16
C PRO A 32 11.38 13.15 18.95
N VAL A 33 11.37 12.13 19.80
CA VAL A 33 10.33 11.95 20.81
C VAL A 33 10.73 12.77 22.01
N ILE A 34 9.94 13.79 22.31
CA ILE A 34 10.17 14.71 23.43
C ILE A 34 9.31 14.28 24.61
N GLY A 35 9.95 14.11 25.77
CA GLY A 35 9.31 13.78 27.02
C GLY A 35 8.53 14.94 27.63
N PRO A 36 7.78 14.69 28.72
CA PRO A 36 6.96 15.71 29.37
C PRO A 36 7.76 16.91 29.89
N GLU A 37 9.05 16.72 30.20
CA GLU A 37 9.93 17.77 30.74
C GLU A 37 10.80 18.43 29.64
N GLY A 38 10.53 18.13 28.36
CA GLY A 38 11.24 18.71 27.22
C GLY A 38 12.56 17.99 26.86
N GLU A 39 12.88 16.90 27.54
CA GLU A 39 14.02 16.05 27.26
C GLU A 39 13.78 15.20 25.99
N GLN A 40 14.82 15.01 25.18
CA GLN A 40 14.73 14.08 24.06
C GLN A 40 14.87 12.65 24.56
N LEU A 41 13.77 11.90 24.53
CA LEU A 41 13.70 10.51 24.99
C LEU A 41 14.23 9.53 23.93
N SER A 42 13.92 9.77 22.65
CA SER A 42 14.34 8.89 21.56
C SER A 42 14.29 9.59 20.19
N LEU A 43 14.69 8.88 19.14
CA LEU A 43 14.51 9.28 17.74
C LEU A 43 13.64 8.21 17.06
N GLU A 44 12.47 8.62 16.60
CA GLU A 44 11.63 7.81 15.72
C GLU A 44 12.05 8.03 14.27
N THR A 45 12.13 6.93 13.51
CA THR A 45 12.43 6.96 12.08
C THR A 45 11.19 6.62 11.28
N ASP A 46 10.73 7.56 10.46
CA ASP A 46 9.75 7.28 9.44
C ASP A 46 10.48 6.75 8.20
N GLN A 47 10.15 5.53 7.80
CA GLN A 47 10.70 4.90 6.61
C GLN A 47 9.76 3.82 6.07
N HIS A 48 9.93 3.46 4.81
CA HIS A 48 9.32 2.25 4.28
C HIS A 48 9.88 1.04 5.02
N ARG A 49 9.02 0.07 5.30
CA ARG A 49 9.37 -1.18 5.99
C ARG A 49 10.19 -2.10 5.08
N MET A 50 9.95 -2.04 3.78
CA MET A 50 10.58 -2.91 2.79
C MET A 50 10.61 -2.27 1.41
N SER A 51 11.49 -2.79 0.56
CA SER A 51 11.57 -2.43 -0.85
C SER A 51 11.64 -3.65 -1.73
N PHE A 52 11.27 -3.49 -3.00
CA PHE A 52 11.18 -4.56 -3.98
C PHE A 52 11.86 -4.12 -5.26
N THR A 53 12.63 -5.02 -5.87
CA THR A 53 13.25 -4.78 -7.18
C THR A 53 12.71 -5.78 -8.19
N TYR A 54 12.26 -5.29 -9.33
CA TYR A 54 11.77 -6.15 -10.40
C TYR A 54 12.96 -6.83 -11.11
N ARG A 55 13.01 -8.16 -11.12
CA ARG A 55 14.15 -8.94 -11.61
C ARG A 55 14.39 -8.76 -13.11
N LYS A 56 13.32 -8.58 -13.90
CA LYS A 56 13.41 -8.43 -15.36
C LYS A 56 13.89 -7.03 -15.78
N ASP A 57 13.68 -6.02 -14.93
CA ASP A 57 14.16 -4.66 -15.16
C ASP A 57 14.42 -3.95 -13.82
N ILE A 58 15.68 -3.92 -13.41
CA ILE A 58 16.11 -3.37 -12.10
C ILE A 58 15.83 -1.87 -11.94
N ARG A 59 15.47 -1.18 -13.01
CA ARG A 59 15.04 0.23 -12.93
C ARG A 59 13.68 0.35 -12.25
N ILE A 60 12.86 -0.70 -12.31
CA ILE A 60 11.55 -0.74 -11.69
C ILE A 60 11.71 -1.24 -10.25
N SER A 61 11.34 -0.39 -9.30
CA SER A 61 11.32 -0.76 -7.88
C SER A 61 10.09 -0.21 -7.16
N MET A 62 9.80 -0.80 -6.00
CA MET A 62 8.73 -0.40 -5.12
C MET A 62 9.25 -0.22 -3.69
N ALA A 63 8.62 0.64 -2.91
CA ALA A 63 8.84 0.75 -1.47
C ALA A 63 7.50 0.81 -0.73
N TYR A 64 7.36 0.03 0.34
CA TYR A 64 6.09 -0.12 1.06
C TYR A 64 6.26 -0.08 2.58
N GLY A 65 5.22 0.40 3.27
CA GLY A 65 5.03 0.18 4.70
C GLY A 65 5.28 1.40 5.57
N LEU A 66 5.43 2.58 4.98
CA LEU A 66 5.45 3.85 5.71
C LEU A 66 4.02 4.21 6.15
N ILE A 67 3.73 4.15 7.45
CA ILE A 67 2.39 4.42 7.99
C ILE A 67 2.09 5.93 7.94
N VAL A 68 0.97 6.30 7.31
CA VAL A 68 0.51 7.70 7.22
C VAL A 68 -0.51 8.03 8.29
N LYS A 69 -1.47 7.12 8.52
CA LYS A 69 -2.51 7.28 9.54
C LYS A 69 -2.69 5.98 10.29
N GLY A 70 -2.33 5.98 11.58
CA GLY A 70 -2.42 4.81 12.46
C GLY A 70 -3.83 4.50 12.97
N ASN A 71 -4.75 5.46 12.88
CA ASN A 71 -6.18 5.32 13.24
C ASN A 71 -7.03 5.88 12.09
N PHE A 72 -7.08 5.16 10.97
CA PHE A 72 -7.90 5.53 9.83
C PHE A 72 -9.35 5.17 10.11
N VAL A 73 -10.24 6.16 10.05
CA VAL A 73 -11.68 5.96 10.28
C VAL A 73 -12.31 5.58 8.95
N LEU A 74 -12.84 4.36 8.88
CA LEU A 74 -13.61 3.90 7.73
C LEU A 74 -15.05 4.47 7.78
N PRO A 75 -15.70 4.65 6.62
CA PRO A 75 -17.11 5.05 6.58
C PRO A 75 -17.98 4.06 7.37
N ILE A 76 -18.94 4.62 8.11
CA ILE A 76 -19.74 3.91 9.14
C ILE A 76 -20.65 2.83 8.55
N SER A 77 -21.00 2.92 7.28
CA SER A 77 -21.96 2.03 6.62
C SER A 77 -21.36 0.75 6.03
N GLY A 78 -20.05 0.54 6.18
CA GLY A 78 -19.37 -0.63 5.63
C GLY A 78 -19.21 -1.79 6.62
N PRO A 79 -19.01 -3.02 6.12
CA PRO A 79 -18.70 -4.21 6.94
C PRO A 79 -17.40 -4.06 7.76
N LEU A 80 -16.52 -3.14 7.37
CA LEU A 80 -15.27 -2.83 8.07
C LEU A 80 -15.36 -1.55 8.92
N ALA A 81 -16.56 -0.99 9.15
CA ALA A 81 -16.74 0.30 9.84
C ALA A 81 -16.15 0.35 11.25
N ASN A 82 -16.11 -0.80 11.96
CA ASN A 82 -15.59 -0.91 13.31
C ASN A 82 -14.12 -1.36 13.36
N GLU A 83 -13.47 -1.54 12.21
CA GLU A 83 -12.10 -2.02 12.16
C GLU A 83 -11.09 -0.97 12.58
N ASN A 84 -10.03 -1.42 13.26
CA ASN A 84 -8.87 -0.57 13.50
C ASN A 84 -8.01 -0.53 12.23
N ALA A 85 -8.44 0.32 11.30
CA ALA A 85 -7.78 0.47 10.02
C ALA A 85 -6.59 1.44 10.08
N ARG A 86 -5.61 1.19 9.23
CA ARG A 86 -4.45 2.06 9.05
C ARG A 86 -4.24 2.35 7.57
N THR A 87 -3.45 3.37 7.28
CA THR A 87 -2.98 3.62 5.91
C THR A 87 -1.47 3.61 5.85
N ALA A 88 -0.95 3.03 4.77
CA ALA A 88 0.47 3.04 4.46
C ALA A 88 0.72 3.49 3.02
N ILE A 89 1.93 3.97 2.76
CA ILE A 89 2.36 4.35 1.40
C ILE A 89 2.96 3.13 0.69
N LEU A 90 2.60 3.02 -0.59
CA LEU A 90 3.33 2.30 -1.63
C LEU A 90 3.89 3.32 -2.63
N ASP A 91 5.20 3.44 -2.72
CA ASP A 91 5.89 4.24 -3.72
C ASP A 91 6.41 3.36 -4.85
N LEU A 92 6.19 3.78 -6.10
CA LEU A 92 6.70 3.12 -7.30
C LEU A 92 7.75 3.99 -7.97
N PHE A 93 8.86 3.38 -8.37
CA PHE A 93 10.03 4.07 -8.92
C PHE A 93 10.41 3.55 -10.30
N ASP A 94 10.80 4.47 -11.18
CA ASP A 94 11.46 4.18 -12.45
C ASP A 94 12.85 4.83 -12.45
N ALA A 95 13.89 4.00 -12.53
CA ALA A 95 15.29 4.39 -12.42
C ALA A 95 15.58 5.25 -11.17
N GLY A 96 14.96 4.89 -10.04
CA GLY A 96 15.12 5.59 -8.76
C GLY A 96 14.30 6.89 -8.62
N ARG A 97 13.59 7.32 -9.66
CA ARG A 97 12.65 8.45 -9.57
C ARG A 97 11.26 7.93 -9.19
N MET A 98 10.66 8.48 -8.14
CA MET A 98 9.26 8.19 -7.79
C MET A 98 8.34 8.67 -8.92
N VAL A 99 7.59 7.74 -9.52
CA VAL A 99 6.67 8.01 -10.63
C VAL A 99 5.21 7.90 -10.23
N HIS A 100 4.91 7.15 -9.17
CA HIS A 100 3.57 6.99 -8.62
C HIS A 100 3.63 6.75 -7.12
N ARG A 101 2.61 7.22 -6.41
CA ARG A 101 2.39 6.94 -4.99
C ARG A 101 0.95 6.50 -4.80
N GLU A 102 0.78 5.37 -4.15
CA GLU A 102 -0.51 4.79 -3.81
C GLU A 102 -0.68 4.73 -2.29
N THR A 103 -1.91 4.96 -1.81
CA THR A 103 -2.23 4.75 -0.40
C THR A 103 -2.93 3.41 -0.24
N VAL A 104 -2.36 2.57 0.61
CA VAL A 104 -2.84 1.22 0.89
C VAL A 104 -3.58 1.22 2.22
N LEU A 105 -4.75 0.61 2.25
CA LEU A 105 -5.53 0.40 3.46
C LEU A 105 -5.11 -0.89 4.14
N LEU A 106 -4.83 -0.85 5.44
CA LEU A 106 -4.54 -2.01 6.25
C LEU A 106 -5.75 -2.24 7.16
N VAL A 107 -6.42 -3.39 7.02
CA VAL A 107 -7.65 -3.73 7.74
C VAL A 107 -7.44 -4.94 8.64
N ASP A 108 -8.37 -5.18 9.57
CA ASP A 108 -8.36 -6.32 10.50
C ASP A 108 -6.98 -6.50 11.15
N ARG A 109 -6.50 -5.46 11.82
CA ARG A 109 -5.18 -5.44 12.47
C ARG A 109 -4.03 -5.79 11.53
N GLN A 110 -4.09 -5.27 10.29
CA GLN A 110 -3.11 -5.51 9.22
C GLN A 110 -3.16 -6.92 8.61
N ARG A 111 -4.24 -7.69 8.82
CA ARG A 111 -4.41 -9.01 8.22
C ARG A 111 -4.64 -8.97 6.72
N CYS A 112 -5.12 -7.84 6.18
CA CYS A 112 -5.23 -7.66 4.73
C CYS A 112 -4.82 -6.24 4.32
N LEU A 113 -4.18 -6.14 3.15
CA LEU A 113 -3.91 -4.89 2.45
C LEU A 113 -5.00 -4.72 1.39
N LEU A 114 -5.69 -3.58 1.37
CA LEU A 114 -6.77 -3.30 0.41
C LEU A 114 -6.52 -1.96 -0.31
N PRO A 115 -7.01 -1.81 -1.55
CA PRO A 115 -7.02 -0.52 -2.23
C PRO A 115 -7.97 0.44 -1.52
N ILE A 116 -7.71 1.74 -1.62
CA ILE A 116 -8.65 2.76 -1.16
C ILE A 116 -9.51 3.22 -2.35
N PRO A 117 -10.84 3.09 -2.27
CA PRO A 117 -11.73 3.61 -3.31
C PRO A 117 -11.71 5.13 -3.32
N LYS A 118 -11.85 5.71 -4.52
CA LYS A 118 -12.01 7.17 -4.68
C LYS A 118 -13.31 7.68 -4.03
N ILE A 119 -14.37 6.87 -4.11
CA ILE A 119 -15.69 7.16 -3.55
C ILE A 119 -16.12 5.96 -2.72
N TRP A 120 -16.44 6.21 -1.46
CA TRP A 120 -17.08 5.24 -0.58
C TRP A 120 -18.60 5.32 -0.76
N SER A 121 -19.25 4.17 -0.94
CA SER A 121 -20.70 4.08 -1.16
C SER A 121 -21.25 2.79 -0.57
N ASP A 122 -22.46 2.88 -0.03
CA ASP A 122 -23.22 1.75 0.54
C ASP A 122 -23.61 0.73 -0.55
N ALA A 123 -23.67 1.16 -1.81
CA ALA A 123 -23.95 0.28 -2.96
C ALA A 123 -22.72 -0.50 -3.44
N GLY A 124 -21.58 -0.36 -2.74
CA GLY A 124 -20.30 -0.95 -3.10
C GLY A 124 -19.30 0.08 -3.64
N CYS A 125 -18.02 -0.28 -3.56
CA CYS A 125 -16.90 0.59 -3.89
C CYS A 125 -16.20 0.11 -5.17
N ASP A 126 -16.23 0.93 -6.20
CA ASP A 126 -15.59 0.62 -7.48
C ASP A 126 -14.07 0.83 -7.40
N ILE A 127 -13.33 -0.22 -7.71
CA ILE A 127 -11.87 -0.23 -7.77
C ILE A 127 -11.41 -0.54 -9.20
N PRO A 128 -10.64 0.35 -9.84
CA PRO A 128 -10.02 0.08 -11.13
C PRO A 128 -9.21 -1.21 -11.14
N ILE A 129 -9.40 -2.04 -12.17
CA ILE A 129 -8.71 -3.34 -12.30
C ILE A 129 -7.18 -3.24 -12.08
N PRO A 130 -6.46 -2.25 -12.65
CA PRO A 130 -5.02 -2.18 -12.44
C PRO A 130 -4.63 -1.84 -10.99
N GLN A 131 -5.46 -1.06 -10.27
CA GLN A 131 -5.25 -0.76 -8.84
C GLN A 131 -5.49 -2.02 -8.01
N TYR A 132 -6.56 -2.77 -8.29
CA TYR A 132 -6.82 -4.06 -7.65
C TYR A 132 -5.65 -5.03 -7.85
N ASN A 133 -5.17 -5.20 -9.08
CA ASN A 133 -4.06 -6.09 -9.40
C ASN A 133 -2.77 -5.66 -8.69
N LEU A 134 -2.45 -4.36 -8.69
CA LEU A 134 -1.28 -3.82 -7.98
C LEU A 134 -1.34 -4.13 -6.48
N ILE A 135 -2.47 -3.86 -5.83
CA ILE A 135 -2.59 -4.07 -4.38
C ILE A 135 -2.67 -5.56 -4.04
N LYS A 136 -3.26 -6.40 -4.89
CA LYS A 136 -3.22 -7.87 -4.74
C LYS A 136 -1.80 -8.40 -4.80
N LEU A 137 -1.01 -7.94 -5.78
CA LEU A 137 0.41 -8.27 -5.87
C LEU A 137 1.15 -7.84 -4.60
N LEU A 138 0.94 -6.60 -4.15
CA LEU A 138 1.54 -6.11 -2.91
C LEU A 138 1.15 -6.96 -1.70
N HIS A 139 -0.13 -7.30 -1.54
CA HIS A 139 -0.60 -8.15 -0.45
C HIS A 139 0.07 -9.52 -0.49
N THR A 140 0.26 -10.09 -1.67
CA THR A 140 0.93 -11.38 -1.81
C THR A 140 2.43 -11.28 -1.49
N LEU A 141 3.07 -10.16 -1.82
CA LEU A 141 4.49 -9.91 -1.56
C LEU A 141 4.80 -9.56 -0.10
N ALA A 142 3.90 -8.83 0.57
CA ALA A 142 4.20 -8.10 1.81
C ALA A 142 3.12 -8.21 2.89
N GLY A 143 1.92 -8.65 2.52
CA GLY A 143 0.81 -8.85 3.42
C GLY A 143 0.89 -10.19 4.15
N PRO A 144 0.06 -10.40 5.19
CA PRO A 144 -0.08 -11.71 5.81
C PRO A 144 -0.67 -12.75 4.85
N PRO A 145 -0.49 -14.06 5.10
CA PRO A 145 -1.01 -15.13 4.27
C PRO A 145 -2.53 -15.31 4.49
N THR A 146 -3.31 -14.35 4.01
CA THR A 146 -4.78 -14.31 4.03
C THR A 146 -5.32 -14.18 2.62
N ASP A 147 -6.59 -14.56 2.43
CA ASP A 147 -7.26 -14.48 1.14
C ASP A 147 -7.62 -13.03 0.80
N PHE A 148 -6.86 -12.42 -0.10
CA PHE A 148 -7.11 -11.05 -0.55
C PHE A 148 -8.49 -10.89 -1.20
N ASP A 149 -8.94 -11.86 -1.99
CA ASP A 149 -10.18 -11.73 -2.75
C ASP A 149 -11.39 -11.78 -1.80
N GLU A 150 -11.34 -12.65 -0.79
CA GLU A 150 -12.35 -12.73 0.27
C GLU A 150 -12.47 -11.40 1.04
N TYR A 151 -11.34 -10.81 1.45
CA TYR A 151 -11.35 -9.51 2.13
C TYR A 151 -11.84 -8.38 1.21
N PHE A 152 -11.46 -8.40 -0.07
CA PHE A 152 -11.88 -7.42 -1.06
C PHE A 152 -13.41 -7.43 -1.27
N GLU A 153 -13.98 -8.62 -1.45
CA GLU A 153 -15.43 -8.80 -1.60
C GLU A 153 -16.17 -8.48 -0.30
N THR A 154 -15.65 -8.94 0.84
CA THR A 154 -16.23 -8.67 2.17
C THR A 154 -16.23 -7.18 2.46
N ALA A 155 -15.23 -6.42 2.01
CA ALA A 155 -15.19 -4.97 2.15
C ALA A 155 -16.23 -4.23 1.28
N GLY A 156 -17.02 -4.96 0.47
CA GLY A 156 -17.97 -4.38 -0.48
C GLY A 156 -17.31 -3.76 -1.70
N MET A 157 -16.06 -4.12 -2.00
CA MET A 157 -15.34 -3.63 -3.16
C MET A 157 -15.64 -4.48 -4.39
N ARG A 158 -15.64 -3.87 -5.57
CA ARG A 158 -15.80 -4.56 -6.84
C ARG A 158 -14.85 -4.01 -7.89
N LYS A 159 -14.38 -4.90 -8.76
CA LYS A 159 -13.55 -4.52 -9.90
C LYS A 159 -14.39 -3.77 -10.91
N ALA A 160 -13.93 -2.59 -11.32
CA ALA A 160 -14.57 -1.77 -12.33
C ALA A 160 -13.57 -1.35 -13.41
N GLY A 161 -14.08 -1.10 -14.61
CA GLY A 161 -13.34 -0.31 -15.59
C GLY A 161 -13.26 1.14 -15.11
N GLY A 162 -12.16 1.84 -15.43
CA GLY A 162 -12.02 3.24 -15.09
C GLY A 162 -10.61 3.77 -15.30
N ASP A 163 -10.48 5.09 -15.31
CA ASP A 163 -9.21 5.77 -15.37
C ASP A 163 -8.49 5.70 -14.02
N TRP A 164 -7.42 4.91 -14.00
CA TRP A 164 -6.37 4.91 -13.02
C TRP A 164 -5.08 4.38 -13.68
N PRO A 165 -3.90 4.93 -13.37
CA PRO A 165 -3.68 6.10 -12.51
C PRO A 165 -4.27 7.38 -13.11
#